data_AF-I0LCU2-F1
#
_entry.id   AF-I0LCU2-F1
#
_cell.length_a   1.000
_cell.length_b   1.000
_cell.length_c   1.000
_cell.angle_alpha   90.00
_cell.angle_beta   90.00
_cell.angle_gamma   90.00
#
_symmetry.space_group_name_H-M   'P 1'
#
loop_
_entity.id
_entity.type
_entity.pdbx_description
1 polymer ?
#
loop_
_entity_poly.entity_id
_entity_poly.type
_entity_poly.pdbx_seq_one_letter_code
_entity_poly.pdbx_strand_id
1 'polypeptide(L)'
;MSGAVQTGWAPSSDPATPAPARRGRRWLLVATVLWAVLLAGLAWMSVRDDPPTVREQRSVDEAAPVVDRAVGELARAAGAAGLLELGPVRVDAGCRVTPFADGAALRREVGVLAPAGTERSVLTGIADRLPATWRAGVGPGLDGPELRADAGDFVAVEGRPTGDGRLRLTVDTGCRPLGAGYHPKPATGAGPEATALTAALSALDRPTDAAPELVTAPCPDGALARTARSAAGSGPAAPDALAPLAGGTPLLDNPPVYAYRAGDVTVLAELGPDPARVAATVGCPG
;
A
#
# COMPACT_ATOMS: atom_id res chain seq x y z
N MET A 1 76.23 -74.88 -21.55
CA MET A 1 75.95 -73.51 -21.05
C MET A 1 75.16 -72.75 -22.10
N SER A 2 74.17 -72.01 -21.65
CA SER A 2 72.90 -71.74 -22.30
C SER A 2 72.94 -70.65 -23.37
N GLY A 3 72.36 -70.91 -24.55
CA GLY A 3 71.96 -69.88 -25.50
C GLY A 3 70.53 -69.41 -25.19
N ALA A 4 70.38 -68.18 -24.72
CA ALA A 4 69.07 -67.57 -24.49
C ALA A 4 68.49 -67.08 -25.83
N VAL A 5 67.33 -67.62 -26.20
CA VAL A 5 66.54 -67.21 -27.35
C VAL A 5 65.84 -65.89 -27.03
N GLN A 6 66.11 -64.84 -27.80
CA GLN A 6 65.34 -63.59 -27.77
C GLN A 6 63.96 -63.84 -28.39
N THR A 7 62.91 -63.81 -27.58
CA THR A 7 61.53 -63.73 -28.07
C THR A 7 61.24 -62.28 -28.45
N GLY A 8 61.08 -62.03 -29.75
CA GLY A 8 60.68 -60.74 -30.29
C GLY A 8 59.29 -60.34 -29.80
N TRP A 9 59.19 -59.14 -29.22
CA TRP A 9 57.94 -58.50 -28.83
C TRP A 9 57.22 -57.97 -30.08
N ALA A 10 56.05 -58.51 -30.41
CA ALA A 10 55.16 -57.94 -31.41
C ALA A 10 54.36 -56.79 -30.77
N PRO A 11 54.29 -55.58 -31.37
CA PRO A 11 53.43 -54.53 -30.86
C PRO A 11 51.97 -54.90 -31.14
N SER A 12 51.14 -54.95 -30.09
CA SER A 12 49.69 -55.03 -30.21
C SER A 12 49.19 -53.79 -30.94
N SER A 13 48.54 -53.99 -32.08
CA SER A 13 47.84 -52.93 -32.81
C SER A 13 46.58 -52.55 -32.04
N ASP A 14 46.60 -51.42 -31.33
CA ASP A 14 45.39 -50.87 -30.73
C ASP A 14 44.39 -50.51 -31.85
N PRO A 15 43.10 -50.89 -31.74
CA PRO A 15 42.10 -50.41 -32.69
C PRO A 15 41.94 -48.90 -32.56
N ALA A 16 42.06 -48.20 -33.69
CA ALA A 16 41.88 -46.76 -33.78
C ALA A 16 40.54 -46.33 -33.16
N THR A 17 40.60 -45.46 -32.15
CA THR A 17 39.41 -44.89 -31.53
C THR A 17 38.65 -44.06 -32.57
N PRO A 18 37.35 -44.31 -32.83
CA PRO A 18 36.61 -43.53 -33.82
C PRO A 18 36.54 -42.05 -33.38
N ALA A 19 37.00 -41.15 -34.25
CA ALA A 19 36.91 -39.71 -34.00
C ALA A 19 35.42 -39.31 -33.83
N PRO A 20 35.04 -38.57 -32.78
CA PRO A 20 33.65 -38.25 -32.52
C PRO A 20 33.05 -37.47 -33.69
N ALA A 21 31.94 -37.97 -34.24
CA ALA A 21 31.28 -37.39 -35.41
C ALA A 21 30.89 -35.92 -35.13
N ARG A 22 31.43 -34.98 -35.90
CA ARG A 22 31.19 -33.52 -35.79
C ARG A 22 29.69 -33.14 -35.76
N ARG A 23 28.83 -33.99 -36.34
CA ARG A 23 27.37 -33.83 -36.36
C ARG A 23 26.73 -34.00 -34.97
N GLY A 24 27.24 -34.94 -34.16
CA GLY A 24 26.79 -35.13 -32.78
C GLY A 24 27.12 -33.93 -31.90
N ARG A 25 28.31 -33.34 -32.09
CA ARG A 25 28.72 -32.12 -31.38
C ARG A 25 27.83 -30.91 -31.72
N ARG A 26 27.40 -30.77 -32.99
CA ARG A 26 26.47 -29.70 -33.39
C ARG A 26 25.08 -29.86 -32.79
N TRP A 27 24.55 -31.09 -32.74
CA TRP A 27 23.26 -31.37 -32.11
C TRP A 27 23.29 -31.17 -30.58
N LEU A 28 24.37 -31.57 -29.92
CA LEU A 28 24.60 -31.27 -28.51
C LEU A 28 24.60 -29.76 -28.26
N LEU A 29 25.32 -28.98 -29.07
CA LEU A 29 25.33 -27.52 -28.95
C LEU A 29 23.93 -26.92 -29.13
N VAL A 30 23.17 -27.36 -30.13
CA VAL A 30 21.80 -26.90 -30.35
C VAL A 30 20.92 -27.24 -29.15
N ALA A 31 20.99 -28.47 -28.64
CA ALA A 31 20.24 -28.90 -27.47
C ALA A 31 20.61 -28.07 -26.22
N THR A 32 21.89 -27.80 -26.00
CA THR A 32 22.36 -26.96 -24.88
C THR A 32 21.87 -25.51 -25.02
N VAL A 33 21.92 -24.93 -26.22
CA VAL A 33 21.41 -23.57 -26.45
C VAL A 33 19.89 -23.52 -26.22
N LEU A 34 19.14 -24.48 -26.78
CA LEU A 34 17.70 -24.54 -26.58
C LEU A 34 17.34 -24.69 -25.10
N TRP A 35 18.08 -25.53 -24.38
CA TRP A 35 17.92 -25.73 -22.94
C TRP A 35 18.26 -24.46 -22.14
N ALA A 36 19.35 -23.78 -22.48
CA ALA A 36 19.72 -22.52 -21.83
C ALA A 36 18.66 -21.43 -22.06
N VAL A 37 18.10 -21.33 -23.28
CA VAL A 37 17.02 -20.40 -23.59
C VAL A 37 15.74 -20.77 -22.83
N LEU A 38 15.41 -22.06 -22.74
CA LEU A 38 14.27 -22.52 -21.94
C LEU A 38 14.44 -22.17 -20.47
N LEU A 39 15.60 -22.46 -19.88
CA LEU A 39 15.90 -22.13 -18.48
C LEU A 39 15.88 -20.62 -18.24
N ALA A 40 16.43 -19.82 -19.16
CA ALA A 40 16.38 -18.36 -19.06
C ALA A 40 14.94 -17.84 -19.15
N GLY A 41 14.12 -18.40 -20.03
CA GLY A 41 12.70 -18.05 -20.15
C GLY A 41 11.88 -18.43 -18.90
N LEU A 42 12.12 -19.62 -18.35
CA LEU A 42 11.48 -20.07 -17.10
C LEU A 42 11.93 -19.23 -15.91
N ALA A 43 13.23 -18.91 -15.80
CA ALA A 43 13.75 -18.05 -14.75
C ALA A 43 13.19 -16.63 -14.86
N TRP A 44 13.05 -16.09 -16.07
CA TRP A 44 12.43 -14.79 -16.31
C TRP A 44 10.96 -14.77 -15.92
N MET A 45 10.20 -15.82 -16.26
CA MET A 45 8.80 -15.96 -15.87
C MET A 45 8.67 -16.06 -14.35
N SER A 46 9.47 -16.92 -13.70
CA SER A 46 9.50 -17.08 -12.24
C SER A 46 9.80 -15.75 -11.53
N VAL A 47 10.85 -15.03 -11.95
CA VAL A 47 11.20 -13.73 -11.35
C VAL A 47 10.09 -12.68 -11.52
N ARG A 48 9.28 -12.76 -12.59
CA ARG A 48 8.21 -11.79 -12.84
C ARG A 48 6.90 -12.15 -12.14
N ASP A 49 6.56 -13.42 -12.11
CA ASP A 49 5.21 -13.89 -11.80
C ASP A 49 5.12 -14.59 -10.43
N ASP A 50 6.23 -15.04 -9.84
CA ASP A 50 6.20 -15.67 -8.52
C ASP A 50 6.04 -14.63 -7.41
N PRO A 51 5.18 -14.89 -6.41
CA PRO A 51 4.99 -13.98 -5.29
C PRO A 51 6.26 -13.89 -4.43
N PRO A 52 6.56 -12.72 -3.82
CA PRO A 52 7.73 -12.57 -2.98
C PRO A 52 7.66 -13.54 -1.79
N THR A 53 8.80 -14.15 -1.45
CA THR A 53 8.89 -15.08 -0.30
C THR A 53 9.33 -14.36 0.98
N VAL A 54 9.93 -13.17 0.85
CA VAL A 54 10.29 -12.27 1.94
C VAL A 54 10.04 -10.81 1.54
N ARG A 55 9.90 -9.91 2.53
CA ARG A 55 9.56 -8.49 2.27
C ARG A 55 10.67 -7.78 1.49
N GLU A 56 11.90 -8.18 1.75
CA GLU A 56 13.15 -7.63 1.25
C GLU A 56 13.39 -7.93 -0.24
N GLN A 57 12.60 -8.83 -0.84
CA GLN A 57 12.65 -9.15 -2.27
C GLN A 57 11.87 -8.16 -3.14
N ARG A 58 11.09 -7.24 -2.53
CA ARG A 58 10.41 -6.18 -3.26
C ARG A 58 10.75 -4.81 -2.70
N SER A 59 10.97 -3.89 -3.62
CA SER A 59 11.18 -2.48 -3.32
C SER A 59 9.88 -1.76 -2.94
N VAL A 60 10.00 -0.56 -2.39
CA VAL A 60 8.88 0.29 -2.01
C VAL A 60 8.00 0.65 -3.21
N ASP A 61 8.59 1.01 -4.35
CA ASP A 61 7.88 1.36 -5.58
C ASP A 61 7.12 0.18 -6.18
N GLU A 62 7.63 -1.04 -6.06
CA GLU A 62 6.93 -2.26 -6.48
C GLU A 62 5.77 -2.63 -5.55
N ALA A 63 5.88 -2.33 -4.25
CA ALA A 63 4.82 -2.59 -3.28
C ALA A 63 3.72 -1.51 -3.26
N ALA A 64 4.00 -0.31 -3.75
CA ALA A 64 3.10 0.83 -3.65
C ALA A 64 1.73 0.64 -4.35
N PRO A 65 1.62 0.01 -5.53
CA PRO A 65 0.31 -0.27 -6.13
C PRO A 65 -0.58 -1.16 -5.27
N VAL A 66 0.00 -2.05 -4.47
CA VAL A 66 -0.74 -2.89 -3.51
C VAL A 66 -1.27 -2.03 -2.38
N VAL A 67 -0.46 -1.09 -1.87
CA VAL A 67 -0.89 -0.14 -0.84
C VAL A 67 -2.02 0.76 -1.34
N ASP A 68 -1.91 1.30 -2.55
CA ASP A 68 -2.96 2.17 -3.12
C ASP A 68 -4.28 1.43 -3.30
N ARG A 69 -4.24 0.19 -3.80
CA ARG A 69 -5.42 -0.67 -3.89
C ARG A 69 -5.98 -0.98 -2.50
N ALA A 70 -5.11 -1.23 -1.52
CA ALA A 70 -5.54 -1.55 -0.17
C ALA A 70 -6.25 -0.37 0.50
N VAL A 71 -5.78 0.86 0.28
CA VAL A 71 -6.47 2.08 0.74
C VAL A 71 -7.86 2.21 0.10
N GLY A 72 -7.99 1.90 -1.19
CA GLY A 72 -9.29 1.89 -1.88
C GLY A 72 -10.26 0.84 -1.36
N GLU A 73 -9.77 -0.37 -1.09
CA GLU A 73 -10.57 -1.44 -0.45
C GLU A 73 -11.02 -1.05 0.95
N LEU A 74 -10.15 -0.42 1.75
CA LEU A 74 -10.50 0.09 3.08
C LEU A 74 -11.51 1.23 3.00
N ALA A 75 -11.37 2.14 2.03
CA ALA A 75 -12.33 3.22 1.80
C ALA A 75 -13.71 2.66 1.41
N ARG A 76 -13.76 1.66 0.53
CA ARG A 76 -15.00 0.94 0.19
C ARG A 76 -15.58 0.20 1.40
N ALA A 77 -14.75 -0.49 2.17
CA ALA A 77 -15.19 -1.25 3.35
C ALA A 77 -15.67 -0.35 4.50
N ALA A 78 -15.10 0.85 4.67
CA ALA A 78 -15.62 1.87 5.59
C ALA A 78 -16.99 2.38 5.14
N GLY A 79 -17.20 2.46 3.82
CA GLY A 79 -18.40 2.99 3.18
C GLY A 79 -18.45 4.52 3.23
N ALA A 80 -19.22 5.12 2.31
CA ALA A 80 -19.32 6.58 2.19
C ALA A 80 -19.72 7.27 3.50
N ALA A 81 -20.53 6.59 4.33
CA ALA A 81 -20.99 7.15 5.59
C ALA A 81 -19.98 7.11 6.73
N GLY A 82 -19.03 6.17 6.70
CA GLY A 82 -18.02 5.98 7.73
C GLY A 82 -16.68 6.61 7.39
N LEU A 83 -16.39 6.84 6.11
CA LEU A 83 -15.10 7.38 5.67
C LEU A 83 -14.97 8.88 6.01
N LEU A 84 -13.94 9.24 6.79
CA LEU A 84 -13.65 10.62 7.18
C LEU A 84 -12.56 11.24 6.31
N GLU A 85 -11.42 10.57 6.15
CA GLU A 85 -10.30 11.06 5.34
C GLU A 85 -9.42 9.95 4.76
N LEU A 86 -8.82 10.22 3.61
CA LEU A 86 -7.65 9.52 3.11
C LEU A 86 -6.39 10.29 3.52
N GLY A 87 -5.49 9.59 4.20
CA GLY A 87 -4.18 10.11 4.58
C GLY A 87 -3.23 10.18 3.39
N PRO A 88 -2.32 11.18 3.39
CA PRO A 88 -1.32 11.33 2.35
C PRO A 88 -0.33 10.17 2.42
N VAL A 89 0.41 9.98 1.33
CA VAL A 89 1.48 8.98 1.30
C VAL A 89 2.63 9.49 2.15
N ARG A 90 3.11 8.64 3.07
CA ARG A 90 4.34 8.87 3.83
C ARG A 90 5.36 7.80 3.47
N VAL A 91 6.58 8.24 3.18
CA VAL A 91 7.72 7.35 2.96
C VAL A 91 8.71 7.62 4.07
N ASP A 92 8.71 6.74 5.07
CA ASP A 92 9.56 6.82 6.25
C ASP A 92 10.91 6.19 5.93
N ALA A 93 11.89 7.02 5.58
CA ALA A 93 13.27 6.60 5.31
C ALA A 93 14.05 6.34 6.62
N GLY A 94 15.10 5.52 6.52
CA GLY A 94 16.06 5.32 7.61
C GLY A 94 15.83 4.05 8.42
N CYS A 95 14.93 3.18 7.99
CA CYS A 95 14.94 1.80 8.45
C CYS A 95 16.08 1.02 7.75
N ARG A 96 16.53 -0.08 8.35
CA ARG A 96 17.59 -0.92 7.76
C ARG A 96 17.02 -2.25 7.29
N VAL A 97 17.20 -2.55 6.01
CA VAL A 97 16.85 -3.85 5.40
C VAL A 97 17.93 -4.88 5.74
N THR A 98 19.19 -4.46 5.64
CA THR A 98 20.35 -5.23 6.10
C THR A 98 21.34 -4.28 6.80
N PRO A 99 22.38 -4.78 7.50
CA PRO A 99 23.40 -3.93 8.08
C PRO A 99 24.10 -2.97 7.10
N PHE A 100 24.04 -3.27 5.80
CA PHE A 100 24.70 -2.50 4.73
C PHE A 100 23.72 -1.87 3.73
N ALA A 101 22.41 -2.04 3.92
CA ALA A 101 21.40 -1.54 2.99
C ALA A 101 20.29 -0.79 3.75
N ASP A 102 20.19 0.49 3.43
CA ASP A 102 19.10 1.34 3.90
C ASP A 102 17.79 0.96 3.21
N GLY A 103 16.70 1.23 3.91
CA GLY A 103 15.34 1.02 3.44
C GLY A 103 14.43 2.19 3.79
N ALA A 104 13.21 2.06 3.29
CA ALA A 104 12.09 2.90 3.69
C ALA A 104 10.84 2.04 3.89
N ALA A 105 9.89 2.56 4.65
CA ALA A 105 8.54 2.03 4.73
C ALA A 105 7.57 3.02 4.10
N LEU A 106 6.68 2.52 3.24
CA LEU A 106 5.59 3.33 2.71
C LEU A 106 4.35 3.08 3.55
N ARG A 107 3.75 4.17 4.03
CA ARG A 107 2.57 4.16 4.87
C ARG A 107 1.48 5.03 4.28
N ARG A 108 0.25 4.53 4.32
CA ARG A 108 -0.97 5.30 4.06
C ARG A 108 -1.98 5.06 5.17
N GLU A 109 -2.85 6.03 5.38
CA GLU A 109 -3.83 6.00 6.46
C GLU A 109 -5.25 6.24 5.91
N VAL A 110 -6.25 5.67 6.58
CA VAL A 110 -7.67 5.91 6.33
C VAL A 110 -8.33 6.20 7.67
N GLY A 111 -8.92 7.40 7.78
CA GLY A 111 -9.69 7.81 8.95
C GLY A 111 -11.14 7.38 8.81
N VAL A 112 -11.67 6.68 9.81
CA VAL A 112 -13.04 6.17 9.82
C VAL A 112 -13.78 6.62 11.08
N LEU A 113 -15.04 6.96 10.94
CA LEU A 113 -15.95 7.29 12.02
C LEU A 113 -16.23 6.06 12.87
N ALA A 114 -16.03 6.18 14.17
CA ALA A 114 -16.43 5.18 15.14
C ALA A 114 -16.92 5.86 16.42
N PRO A 115 -18.24 6.02 16.57
CA PRO A 115 -18.81 6.53 17.81
C PRO A 115 -18.26 5.79 19.04
N ALA A 116 -18.07 6.52 20.14
CA ALA A 116 -17.50 5.96 21.36
C ALA A 116 -18.25 4.69 21.81
N GLY A 117 -17.50 3.63 22.08
CA GLY A 117 -18.03 2.32 22.48
C GLY A 117 -18.46 1.41 21.33
N THR A 118 -18.36 1.85 20.07
CA THR A 118 -18.68 1.06 18.87
C THR A 118 -17.44 0.62 18.09
N GLU A 119 -16.24 0.91 18.59
CA GLU A 119 -14.98 0.75 17.87
C GLU A 119 -14.79 -0.71 17.41
N ARG A 120 -15.10 -1.68 18.28
CA ARG A 120 -14.99 -3.10 17.94
C ARG A 120 -15.97 -3.50 16.85
N SER A 121 -17.23 -3.07 16.93
CA SER A 121 -18.24 -3.46 15.94
C SER A 121 -17.96 -2.81 14.58
N VAL A 122 -17.49 -1.57 14.56
CA VAL A 122 -17.06 -0.89 13.33
C VAL A 122 -15.85 -1.61 12.71
N LEU A 123 -14.81 -1.95 13.49
CA LEU A 123 -13.67 -2.72 12.99
C LEU A 123 -14.10 -4.10 12.46
N THR A 124 -14.98 -4.81 13.16
CA THR A 124 -15.49 -6.11 12.69
C THR A 124 -16.25 -5.96 11.38
N GLY A 125 -17.15 -4.98 11.27
CA GLY A 125 -17.89 -4.73 10.03
C GLY A 125 -17.01 -4.29 8.86
N ILE A 126 -15.86 -3.65 9.12
CA ILE A 126 -14.84 -3.39 8.09
C ILE A 126 -14.16 -4.70 7.70
N ALA A 127 -13.68 -5.49 8.66
CA ALA A 127 -13.02 -6.77 8.41
C ALA A 127 -13.88 -7.72 7.58
N ASP A 128 -15.18 -7.80 7.88
CA ASP A 128 -16.14 -8.66 7.16
C ASP A 128 -16.37 -8.24 5.69
N ARG A 129 -16.10 -6.97 5.35
CA ARG A 129 -16.24 -6.42 3.99
C ARG A 129 -14.95 -6.40 3.19
N LEU A 130 -13.81 -6.69 3.82
CA LEU A 130 -12.52 -6.80 3.17
C LEU A 130 -12.42 -8.13 2.38
N PRO A 131 -11.52 -8.19 1.38
CA PRO A 131 -11.31 -9.43 0.63
C PRO A 131 -10.95 -10.60 1.56
N ALA A 132 -11.58 -11.76 1.37
CA ALA A 132 -11.33 -12.95 2.20
C ALA A 132 -9.86 -13.40 2.16
N THR A 133 -9.15 -13.16 1.05
CA THR A 133 -7.72 -13.45 0.90
C THR A 133 -6.85 -12.69 1.89
N TRP A 134 -7.32 -11.55 2.39
CA TRP A 134 -6.58 -10.74 3.35
C TRP A 134 -6.58 -11.31 4.76
N ARG A 135 -7.48 -12.27 5.03
CA ARG A 135 -7.62 -12.93 6.33
C ARG A 135 -7.76 -11.90 7.46
N ALA A 136 -8.57 -10.87 7.22
CA ALA A 136 -8.80 -9.79 8.18
C ALA A 136 -9.47 -10.34 9.45
N GLY A 137 -9.04 -9.85 10.60
CA GLY A 137 -9.61 -10.21 11.89
C GLY A 137 -9.45 -9.12 12.93
N VAL A 138 -10.34 -9.13 13.94
CA VAL A 138 -10.32 -8.16 15.05
C VAL A 138 -10.04 -8.88 16.36
N GLY A 139 -8.92 -8.52 16.97
CA GLY A 139 -8.45 -9.08 18.23
C GLY A 139 -8.40 -8.05 19.36
N PRO A 140 -7.98 -8.45 20.57
CA PRO A 140 -7.51 -7.51 21.58
C PRO A 140 -6.18 -6.87 21.12
N GLY A 141 -6.04 -5.56 21.30
CA GLY A 141 -4.81 -4.79 21.16
C GLY A 141 -4.45 -4.10 22.47
N LEU A 142 -3.33 -3.36 22.47
CA LEU A 142 -2.82 -2.67 23.67
C LEU A 142 -3.79 -1.60 24.19
N ASP A 143 -4.37 -0.81 23.27
CA ASP A 143 -5.20 0.35 23.58
C ASP A 143 -6.68 0.15 23.19
N GLY A 144 -7.12 -1.11 23.05
CA GLY A 144 -8.50 -1.43 22.66
C GLY A 144 -8.60 -2.53 21.60
N PRO A 145 -9.74 -2.66 20.89
CA PRO A 145 -9.87 -3.60 19.78
C PRO A 145 -8.92 -3.22 18.64
N GLU A 146 -8.36 -4.22 17.98
CA GLU A 146 -7.38 -4.02 16.91
C GLU A 146 -7.70 -4.92 15.71
N LEU A 147 -7.81 -4.31 14.52
CA LEU A 147 -7.90 -5.02 13.26
C LEU A 147 -6.51 -5.33 12.73
N ARG A 148 -6.32 -6.55 12.23
CA ARG A 148 -5.13 -6.96 11.47
C ARG A 148 -5.55 -7.67 10.20
N ALA A 149 -4.89 -7.37 9.09
CA ALA A 149 -5.03 -8.08 7.83
C ALA A 149 -3.72 -8.00 7.01
N ASP A 150 -3.63 -8.85 5.99
CA ASP A 150 -2.50 -8.90 5.05
C ASP A 150 -3.05 -8.63 3.64
N ALA A 151 -2.76 -7.47 3.07
CA ALA A 151 -3.25 -7.10 1.74
C ALA A 151 -2.58 -7.88 0.59
N GLY A 152 -1.67 -8.80 0.92
CA GLY A 152 -0.79 -9.48 -0.02
C GLY A 152 0.57 -8.78 -0.11
N ASP A 153 1.55 -9.49 -0.65
CA ASP A 153 2.92 -8.98 -0.84
C ASP A 153 3.56 -8.42 0.45
N PHE A 154 3.14 -8.95 1.60
CA PHE A 154 3.53 -8.52 2.94
C PHE A 154 3.18 -7.06 3.28
N VAL A 155 2.13 -6.53 2.67
CA VAL A 155 1.56 -5.23 3.03
C VAL A 155 0.59 -5.44 4.20
N ALA A 156 0.97 -4.92 5.37
CA ALA A 156 0.18 -5.03 6.57
C ALA A 156 -0.94 -4.00 6.58
N VAL A 157 -2.12 -4.41 7.05
CA VAL A 157 -3.22 -3.52 7.38
C VAL A 157 -3.51 -3.64 8.86
N GLU A 158 -3.44 -2.52 9.56
CA GLU A 158 -3.75 -2.43 10.98
C GLU A 158 -4.88 -1.41 11.19
N GLY A 159 -5.77 -1.64 12.16
CA GLY A 159 -6.83 -0.68 12.49
C GLY A 159 -6.98 -0.52 13.99
N ARG A 160 -6.90 0.72 14.49
CA ARG A 160 -6.97 1.01 15.93
C ARG A 160 -7.81 2.25 16.23
N PRO A 161 -8.47 2.32 17.40
CA PRO A 161 -9.08 3.55 17.91
C PRO A 161 -8.05 4.64 18.14
N THR A 162 -8.45 5.89 17.89
CA THR A 162 -7.67 7.09 18.24
C THR A 162 -8.17 7.78 19.51
N GLY A 163 -9.30 7.33 20.07
CA GLY A 163 -9.89 7.86 21.31
C GLY A 163 -10.77 9.10 21.14
N ASP A 164 -10.85 9.66 19.94
CA ASP A 164 -11.61 10.87 19.59
C ASP A 164 -12.84 10.58 18.71
N GLY A 165 -13.43 9.38 18.86
CA GLY A 165 -14.56 8.93 18.05
C GLY A 165 -14.17 8.49 16.64
N ARG A 166 -12.88 8.17 16.43
CA ARG A 166 -12.35 7.72 15.15
C ARG A 166 -11.54 6.43 15.29
N LEU A 167 -11.46 5.72 14.17
CA LEU A 167 -10.50 4.67 13.93
C LEU A 167 -9.48 5.17 12.92
N ARG A 168 -8.22 4.83 13.14
CA ARG A 168 -7.15 4.96 12.15
C ARG A 168 -6.84 3.58 11.60
N LEU A 169 -7.06 3.41 10.30
CA LEU A 169 -6.60 2.25 9.57
C LEU A 169 -5.29 2.62 8.88
N THR A 170 -4.26 1.81 9.05
CA THR A 170 -2.92 2.04 8.53
C THR A 170 -2.56 0.90 7.58
N VAL A 171 -2.09 1.25 6.39
CA VAL A 171 -1.51 0.32 5.42
C VAL A 171 -0.01 0.57 5.37
N ASP A 172 0.79 -0.46 5.61
CA ASP A 172 2.23 -0.34 5.78
C ASP A 172 2.97 -1.45 5.03
N THR A 173 3.97 -1.09 4.22
CA THR A 173 4.80 -2.07 3.52
C THR A 173 5.77 -2.80 4.46
N GLY A 174 6.06 -2.25 5.63
CA GLY A 174 7.26 -2.53 6.40
C GLY A 174 8.52 -1.97 5.73
N CYS A 175 9.67 -2.19 6.37
CA CYS A 175 10.96 -1.75 5.85
C CYS A 175 11.37 -2.54 4.59
N ARG A 176 11.68 -1.82 3.49
CA ARG A 176 12.03 -2.41 2.19
C ARG A 176 13.08 -1.58 1.45
N PRO A 177 13.79 -2.16 0.46
CA PRO A 177 14.64 -1.37 -0.43
C PRO A 177 13.86 -0.24 -1.10
N LEU A 178 14.44 0.95 -1.27
CA LEU A 178 13.73 2.10 -1.86
C LEU A 178 13.38 1.92 -3.34
N GLY A 179 14.16 1.12 -4.07
CA GLY A 179 14.06 0.97 -5.53
C GLY A 179 14.24 2.30 -6.26
N ALA A 180 13.39 2.58 -7.26
CA ALA A 180 13.43 3.84 -8.01
C ALA A 180 12.80 5.04 -7.26
N GLY A 181 12.19 4.78 -6.10
CA GLY A 181 11.40 5.75 -5.36
C GLY A 181 9.95 5.79 -5.83
N TYR A 182 9.02 5.82 -4.88
CA TYR A 182 7.60 5.94 -5.17
C TYR A 182 7.17 7.41 -5.24
N HIS A 183 6.52 7.77 -6.34
CA HIS A 183 5.86 9.05 -6.49
C HIS A 183 4.37 8.82 -6.77
N PRO A 184 3.48 9.18 -5.84
CA PRO A 184 2.05 9.05 -6.07
C PRO A 184 1.65 9.91 -7.27
N LYS A 185 0.78 9.37 -8.12
CA LYS A 185 0.27 10.11 -9.26
C LYS A 185 -0.51 11.33 -8.74
N PRO A 186 -0.16 12.56 -9.16
CA PRO A 186 -0.89 13.74 -8.72
C PRO A 186 -2.33 13.65 -9.23
N ALA A 187 -3.28 13.85 -8.33
CA ALA A 187 -4.67 14.04 -8.71
C ALA A 187 -4.84 15.44 -9.30
N THR A 188 -5.53 15.51 -10.43
CA THR A 188 -5.77 16.77 -11.15
C THR A 188 -7.26 17.03 -11.25
N GLY A 189 -7.65 18.31 -11.14
CA GLY A 189 -9.01 18.79 -11.36
C GLY A 189 -9.82 18.99 -10.08
N ALA A 190 -10.62 20.06 -10.06
CA ALA A 190 -11.54 20.36 -8.99
C ALA A 190 -12.69 19.33 -8.96
N GLY A 191 -12.98 18.79 -7.78
CA GLY A 191 -14.11 17.91 -7.52
C GLY A 191 -15.01 18.46 -6.41
N PRO A 192 -16.13 17.79 -6.09
CA PRO A 192 -17.04 18.21 -5.02
C PRO A 192 -16.34 18.32 -3.66
N GLU A 193 -15.29 17.52 -3.42
CA GLU A 193 -14.46 17.62 -2.23
C GLU A 193 -13.73 18.97 -2.11
N ALA A 194 -13.27 19.54 -3.23
CA ALA A 194 -12.60 20.84 -3.21
C ALA A 194 -13.59 21.97 -2.90
N THR A 195 -14.80 21.91 -3.45
CA THR A 195 -15.87 22.88 -3.15
C THR A 195 -16.28 22.84 -1.69
N ALA A 196 -16.48 21.64 -1.12
CA ALA A 196 -16.82 21.48 0.29
C ALA A 196 -15.69 21.96 1.21
N LEU A 197 -14.42 21.70 0.85
CA LEU A 197 -13.26 22.21 1.57
C LEU A 197 -13.22 23.74 1.58
N THR A 198 -13.41 24.38 0.43
CA THR A 198 -13.46 25.85 0.32
C THR A 198 -14.57 26.43 1.21
N ALA A 199 -15.77 25.84 1.18
CA ALA A 199 -16.89 26.30 2.02
C ALA A 199 -16.56 26.18 3.52
N ALA A 200 -15.95 25.06 3.95
CA ALA A 200 -15.56 24.85 5.33
C ALA A 200 -14.45 25.84 5.77
N LEU A 201 -13.44 26.07 4.93
CA LEU A 201 -12.39 27.05 5.20
C LEU A 201 -12.96 28.47 5.31
N SER A 202 -13.86 28.86 4.39
CA SER A 202 -14.53 30.16 4.44
C SER A 202 -15.36 30.33 5.72
N ALA A 203 -16.09 29.29 6.15
CA ALA A 203 -16.86 29.35 7.39
C ALA A 203 -15.97 29.50 8.64
N LEU A 204 -14.74 28.96 8.60
CA LEU A 204 -13.75 29.09 9.67
C LEU A 204 -12.90 30.37 9.56
N ASP A 205 -13.25 31.30 8.67
CA ASP A 205 -12.48 32.50 8.34
C ASP A 205 -11.02 32.20 7.97
N ARG A 206 -10.79 31.11 7.22
CA ARG A 206 -9.46 30.65 6.80
C ARG A 206 -9.17 30.95 5.32
N PRO A 207 -7.90 31.15 4.95
CA PRO A 207 -7.52 31.38 3.56
C PRO A 207 -7.95 30.23 2.64
N THR A 208 -8.50 30.58 1.48
CA THR A 208 -8.95 29.63 0.44
C THR A 208 -8.13 29.70 -0.86
N ASP A 209 -7.19 30.64 -0.95
CA ASP A 209 -6.39 30.88 -2.16
C ASP A 209 -5.30 29.82 -2.37
N ALA A 210 -4.89 29.13 -1.31
CA ALA A 210 -3.91 28.06 -1.38
C ALA A 210 -4.52 26.82 -2.04
N ALA A 211 -3.82 26.26 -3.04
CA ALA A 211 -4.25 25.02 -3.68
C ALA A 211 -4.29 23.88 -2.65
N PRO A 212 -5.40 23.14 -2.54
CA PRO A 212 -5.50 22.04 -1.58
C PRO A 212 -4.61 20.87 -1.98
N GLU A 213 -4.11 20.14 -0.99
CA GLU A 213 -3.48 18.84 -1.20
C GLU A 213 -4.56 17.83 -1.58
N LEU A 214 -4.43 17.22 -2.77
CA LEU A 214 -5.35 16.17 -3.21
C LEU A 214 -4.72 14.80 -2.99
N VAL A 215 -5.43 13.99 -2.20
CA VAL A 215 -5.08 12.59 -1.90
C VAL A 215 -6.11 11.68 -2.55
N THR A 216 -5.66 10.63 -3.24
CA THR A 216 -6.57 9.70 -3.93
C THR A 216 -6.24 8.24 -3.65
N ALA A 217 -7.24 7.39 -3.84
CA ALA A 217 -7.07 5.94 -3.85
C ALA A 217 -7.99 5.30 -4.90
N PRO A 218 -7.49 4.33 -5.69
CA PRO A 218 -8.29 3.61 -6.67
C PRO A 218 -9.32 2.72 -5.98
N CYS A 219 -10.59 2.91 -6.29
CA CYS A 219 -11.66 2.06 -5.81
C CYS A 219 -11.69 0.73 -6.57
N PRO A 220 -12.21 -0.35 -5.96
CA PRO A 220 -12.26 -1.68 -6.59
C PRO A 220 -13.11 -1.74 -7.87
N ASP A 221 -14.07 -0.82 -8.03
CA ASP A 221 -14.94 -0.66 -9.19
C ASP A 221 -14.32 0.21 -10.31
N GLY A 222 -13.11 0.73 -10.10
CA GLY A 222 -12.41 1.61 -11.03
C GLY A 222 -12.68 3.11 -10.82
N ALA A 223 -13.55 3.50 -9.89
CA ALA A 223 -13.70 4.88 -9.47
C ALA A 223 -12.50 5.34 -8.61
N LEU A 224 -12.52 6.60 -8.15
CA LEU A 224 -11.51 7.13 -7.23
C LEU A 224 -12.18 7.62 -5.95
N ALA A 225 -11.67 7.19 -4.80
CA ALA A 225 -11.88 7.90 -3.55
C ALA A 225 -10.92 9.08 -3.50
N ARG A 226 -11.40 10.23 -3.04
CA ARG A 226 -10.66 11.50 -3.11
C ARG A 226 -10.81 12.27 -1.81
N THR A 227 -9.72 12.80 -1.31
CA THR A 227 -9.71 13.75 -0.18
C THR A 227 -8.97 15.01 -0.60
N ALA A 228 -9.61 16.17 -0.46
CA ALA A 228 -8.95 17.47 -0.51
C ALA A 228 -8.61 17.93 0.91
N ARG A 229 -7.39 18.38 1.14
CA ARG A 229 -6.87 18.75 2.47
C ARG A 229 -6.24 20.13 2.42
N SER A 230 -6.42 20.88 3.49
CA SER A 230 -5.74 22.15 3.68
C SER A 230 -5.36 22.34 5.15
N ALA A 231 -4.21 22.98 5.37
CA ALA A 231 -3.90 23.54 6.67
C ALA A 231 -4.78 24.79 6.86
N ALA A 232 -5.65 24.75 7.87
CA ALA A 232 -6.44 25.90 8.32
C ALA A 232 -5.59 26.94 9.07
N GLY A 233 -4.29 26.68 9.29
CA GLY A 233 -3.37 27.58 9.98
C GLY A 233 -3.52 27.53 11.51
N SER A 234 -2.85 28.45 12.20
CA SER A 234 -2.87 28.53 13.67
C SER A 234 -3.95 29.48 14.16
N GLY A 235 -4.35 29.34 15.43
CA GLY A 235 -5.30 30.24 16.11
C GLY A 235 -6.66 29.58 16.36
N PRO A 236 -7.44 30.11 17.33
CA PRO A 236 -8.70 29.50 17.74
C PRO A 236 -9.68 29.46 16.55
N ALA A 237 -10.33 28.33 16.37
CA ALA A 237 -11.39 28.14 15.41
C ALA A 237 -12.61 27.61 16.16
N ALA A 238 -13.75 28.29 16.02
CA ALA A 238 -14.98 27.86 16.67
C ALA A 238 -15.65 26.76 15.82
N PRO A 239 -15.83 25.54 16.35
CA PRO A 239 -16.53 24.48 15.61
C PRO A 239 -17.96 24.87 15.25
N ASP A 240 -18.60 25.73 16.05
CA ASP A 240 -19.96 26.27 15.82
C ASP A 240 -20.11 26.97 14.46
N ALA A 241 -19.02 27.51 13.90
CA ALA A 241 -19.05 28.15 12.59
C ALA A 241 -19.34 27.15 11.45
N LEU A 242 -19.08 25.86 11.66
CA LEU A 242 -19.39 24.77 10.72
C LEU A 242 -20.83 24.24 10.85
N ALA A 243 -21.52 24.52 11.94
CA ALA A 243 -22.86 23.99 12.21
C ALA A 243 -23.90 24.32 11.11
N PRO A 244 -23.91 25.53 10.50
CA PRO A 244 -24.81 25.83 9.38
C PRO A 244 -24.56 24.94 8.16
N LEU A 245 -23.29 24.60 7.87
CA LEU A 245 -22.92 23.72 6.76
C LEU A 245 -23.30 22.25 7.04
N ALA A 246 -23.31 21.86 8.33
CA ALA A 246 -23.72 20.53 8.77
C ALA A 246 -25.25 20.32 8.80
N GLY A 247 -26.05 21.35 8.48
CA GLY A 247 -27.51 21.29 8.63
C GLY A 247 -27.96 21.04 10.08
N GLY A 248 -27.10 21.32 11.07
CA GLY A 248 -27.35 21.07 12.48
C GLY A 248 -27.13 19.62 12.96
N THR A 249 -26.66 18.71 12.11
CA THR A 249 -26.43 17.30 12.48
C THR A 249 -24.97 16.88 12.22
N PRO A 250 -24.05 17.12 13.18
CA PRO A 250 -22.68 16.67 13.06
C PRO A 250 -22.57 15.14 13.15
N LEU A 251 -21.61 14.58 12.43
CA LEU A 251 -21.15 13.19 12.57
C LEU A 251 -20.26 13.03 13.81
N LEU A 252 -19.43 14.04 14.08
CA LEU A 252 -18.60 14.18 15.28
C LEU A 252 -18.66 15.62 15.75
N ASP A 253 -18.89 15.81 17.04
CA ASP A 253 -18.89 17.09 17.71
C ASP A 253 -18.15 16.98 19.04
N ASN A 254 -16.87 16.61 18.96
CA ASN A 254 -16.00 16.35 20.10
C ASN A 254 -14.70 17.12 19.91
N PRO A 255 -14.61 18.38 20.39
CA PRO A 255 -13.41 19.19 20.27
C PRO A 255 -12.15 18.41 20.72
N PRO A 256 -11.05 18.45 19.95
CA PRO A 256 -10.79 19.35 18.81
C PRO A 256 -11.32 18.85 17.45
N VAL A 257 -12.09 17.76 17.39
CA VAL A 257 -12.54 17.14 16.14
C VAL A 257 -14.01 17.46 15.86
N TYR A 258 -14.28 17.97 14.66
CA TYR A 258 -15.62 18.18 14.16
C TYR A 258 -15.75 17.51 12.79
N ALA A 259 -16.84 16.79 12.55
CA ALA A 259 -17.11 16.18 11.25
C ALA A 259 -18.58 16.28 10.89
N TYR A 260 -18.87 16.47 9.60
CA TYR A 260 -20.24 16.54 9.10
C TYR A 260 -20.32 16.05 7.65
N ARG A 261 -21.55 15.90 7.15
CA ARG A 261 -21.81 15.52 5.76
C ARG A 261 -22.41 16.70 4.99
N ALA A 262 -21.89 16.92 3.78
CA ALA A 262 -22.44 17.85 2.79
C ALA A 262 -22.72 17.07 1.50
N GLY A 263 -23.95 16.59 1.33
CA GLY A 263 -24.29 15.68 0.22
C GLY A 263 -23.52 14.35 0.32
N ASP A 264 -22.75 14.01 -0.69
CA ASP A 264 -21.91 12.81 -0.73
C ASP A 264 -20.48 13.04 -0.19
N VAL A 265 -20.20 14.24 0.32
CA VAL A 265 -18.89 14.63 0.85
C VAL A 265 -18.91 14.61 2.37
N THR A 266 -17.93 13.95 2.97
CA THR A 266 -17.66 14.03 4.41
C THR A 266 -16.58 15.08 4.67
N VAL A 267 -16.88 16.07 5.52
CA VAL A 267 -15.92 17.09 5.95
C VAL A 267 -15.45 16.76 7.36
N LEU A 268 -14.13 16.77 7.56
CA LEU A 268 -13.45 16.59 8.83
C LEU A 268 -12.61 17.84 9.12
N ALA A 269 -12.83 18.46 10.28
CA ALA A 269 -12.04 19.56 10.80
C ALA A 269 -11.37 19.14 12.11
N GLU A 270 -10.05 19.21 12.16
CA GLU A 270 -9.25 19.09 13.37
C GLU A 270 -8.80 20.50 13.78
N LEU A 271 -9.45 21.06 14.80
CA LEU A 271 -9.29 22.44 15.26
C LEU A 271 -8.40 22.55 16.51
N GLY A 272 -7.38 21.69 16.59
CA GLY A 272 -6.46 21.62 17.73
C GLY A 272 -5.45 22.77 17.82
N PRO A 273 -4.58 22.77 18.84
CA PRO A 273 -3.51 23.75 19.00
C PRO A 273 -2.36 23.58 17.98
N ASP A 274 -2.16 22.36 17.48
CA ASP A 274 -1.33 22.07 16.30
C ASP A 274 -2.06 22.52 15.03
N PRO A 275 -1.35 22.83 13.92
CA PRO A 275 -1.97 23.56 12.81
C PRO A 275 -3.27 22.89 12.40
N ALA A 276 -4.36 23.64 12.56
CA ALA A 276 -5.68 23.13 12.32
C ALA A 276 -5.73 22.57 10.90
N ARG A 277 -6.44 21.46 10.70
CA ARG A 277 -6.54 20.81 9.39
C ARG A 277 -8.00 20.65 9.03
N VAL A 278 -8.33 20.94 7.78
CA VAL A 278 -9.64 20.61 7.22
C VAL A 278 -9.42 19.67 6.05
N ALA A 279 -10.20 18.60 6.02
CA ALA A 279 -10.26 17.63 4.95
C ALA A 279 -11.71 17.46 4.49
N ALA A 280 -11.90 17.31 3.19
CA ALA A 280 -13.18 16.96 2.59
C ALA A 280 -12.99 15.73 1.72
N THR A 281 -13.85 14.73 1.88
CA THR A 281 -13.65 13.39 1.35
C THR A 281 -14.87 12.88 0.61
N VAL A 282 -14.64 12.37 -0.59
CA VAL A 282 -15.57 11.56 -1.37
C VAL A 282 -15.07 10.13 -1.32
N GLY A 283 -15.90 9.22 -0.83
CA GLY A 283 -15.56 7.79 -0.72
C GLY A 283 -15.71 7.03 -2.03
N CYS A 284 -15.47 5.73 -1.97
CA CYS A 284 -15.80 4.85 -3.08
C CYS A 284 -17.32 4.74 -3.26
N PRO A 285 -17.82 4.62 -4.49
CA PRO A 285 -19.22 4.27 -4.74
C PRO A 285 -19.57 2.95 -4.05
N GLY A 286 -20.81 2.87 -3.55
CA GLY A 286 -21.35 1.70 -2.86
C GLY A 286 -22.32 0.92 -3.71
#